data_AF-A0A5Q2NJ84-F1
#
_entry.id   AF-A0A5Q2NJ84-F1
#
_cell.length_a   1.000
_cell.length_b   1.000
_cell.length_c   1.000
_cell.angle_alpha   90.00
_cell.angle_beta   90.00
_cell.angle_gamma   90.00
#
_symmetry.space_group_name_H-M   'P 1'
#
loop_
_entity.id
_entity.type
_entity.pdbx_description
1 polymer ?
#
loop_
_entity_poly.entity_id
_entity_poly.type
_entity_poly.pdbx_seq_one_letter_code
_entity_poly.pdbx_strand_id
1 'polypeptide(L)'
;MEKSAFYGRWACQKMIESASSNLWDGHWACAVLSMARLLDEQLLPGGLEPLVRRNLDQIVKEKGNQGIYDDEGEPKIGFRPELLRVLIRNGGKDNSLGHDAIYASYMLDLIERSGIPATQELFDAMATMLQGFADSGPGYVTINGIHTVVQPGEVPEAENQPELAPSSVLELFHAFSRPERMERGDMQLGHLLTHGHAVVELKRALSAEALEEHGPILEQSFFKRTALLAYANALEKEETESASNAVAGARNPLEPSYWEEALADSRHGHYGKYAYSYLRLCRLAGFRPENFQSFSRILPALA
;
A
#
# COMPACT_ATOMS: atom_id res chain seq x y z
N MET A 1 15.53 -22.65 7.32
CA MET A 1 15.31 -21.22 7.02
C MET A 1 13.85 -20.90 7.32
N GLU A 2 13.56 -19.97 8.23
CA GLU A 2 12.16 -19.63 8.56
C GLU A 2 11.41 -19.17 7.30
N LYS A 3 10.17 -19.64 7.11
CA LYS A 3 9.36 -19.31 5.93
C LYS A 3 9.15 -17.80 5.75
N SER A 4 9.06 -17.03 6.84
CA SER A 4 8.96 -15.56 6.78
C SER A 4 10.20 -14.92 6.14
N ALA A 5 11.41 -15.37 6.52
CA ALA A 5 12.66 -14.88 5.92
C ALA A 5 12.74 -15.18 4.42
N PHE A 6 12.18 -16.31 3.97
CA PHE A 6 12.08 -16.63 2.54
C PHE A 6 11.18 -15.65 1.77
N TYR A 7 9.96 -15.39 2.26
CA TYR A 7 9.05 -14.45 1.60
C TYR A 7 9.61 -13.02 1.57
N GLY A 8 10.29 -12.60 2.64
CA GLY A 8 10.97 -11.31 2.70
C GLY A 8 12.03 -11.18 1.61
N ARG A 9 12.94 -12.15 1.49
CA ARG A 9 13.98 -12.15 0.43
C ARG A 9 13.38 -12.24 -0.97
N TRP A 10 12.36 -13.07 -1.17
CA TRP A 10 11.64 -13.15 -2.44
C TRP A 10 11.07 -11.80 -2.85
N ALA A 11 10.42 -11.09 -1.93
CA ALA A 11 9.84 -9.79 -2.19
C ALA A 11 10.90 -8.72 -2.46
N CYS A 12 12.02 -8.70 -1.72
CA CYS A 12 13.16 -7.82 -2.00
C CYS A 12 13.64 -7.96 -3.44
N GLN A 13 13.85 -9.20 -3.86
CA GLN A 13 14.28 -9.48 -5.22
C GLN A 13 13.24 -9.04 -6.25
N LYS A 14 11.96 -9.34 -6.02
CA LYS A 14 10.86 -8.95 -6.92
C LYS A 14 10.78 -7.43 -7.07
N MET A 15 10.97 -6.68 -5.98
CA MET A 15 11.04 -5.21 -6.02
C MET A 15 12.18 -4.74 -6.93
N ILE A 16 13.39 -5.30 -6.77
CA ILE A 16 14.56 -4.90 -7.55
C ILE A 16 14.37 -5.20 -9.05
N GLU A 17 13.84 -6.39 -9.36
CA GLU A 17 13.52 -6.78 -10.75
C GLU A 17 12.47 -5.84 -11.36
N SER A 18 11.39 -5.57 -10.63
CA SER A 18 10.27 -4.72 -11.08
C SER A 18 10.71 -3.28 -11.40
N ALA A 19 11.64 -2.73 -10.63
CA ALA A 19 12.16 -1.39 -10.83
C ALA A 19 12.97 -1.22 -12.12
N SER A 20 13.46 -2.33 -12.69
CA SER A 20 14.27 -2.33 -13.91
C SER A 20 13.50 -2.84 -15.14
N SER A 21 12.26 -3.29 -14.98
CA SER A 21 11.50 -3.97 -16.03
C SER A 21 10.04 -3.51 -16.10
N ASN A 22 9.22 -3.98 -15.16
CA ASN A 22 7.79 -3.72 -15.09
C ASN A 22 7.41 -3.33 -13.66
N LEU A 23 7.10 -2.04 -13.44
CA LEU A 23 6.73 -1.52 -12.13
C LEU A 23 5.44 -2.16 -11.57
N TRP A 24 4.58 -2.70 -12.44
CA TRP A 24 3.38 -3.41 -11.99
C TRP A 24 3.73 -4.71 -11.24
N ASP A 25 4.87 -5.33 -11.55
CA ASP A 25 5.29 -6.54 -10.84
C ASP A 25 5.70 -6.28 -9.38
N GLY A 26 5.99 -5.03 -9.02
CA GLY A 26 6.22 -4.63 -7.63
C GLY A 26 4.98 -4.78 -6.75
N HIS A 27 3.78 -4.82 -7.33
CA HIS A 27 2.54 -5.08 -6.58
C HIS A 27 2.54 -6.47 -5.94
N TRP A 28 3.17 -7.45 -6.61
CA TRP A 28 3.33 -8.80 -6.07
C TRP A 28 4.29 -8.83 -4.88
N ALA A 29 5.35 -8.03 -4.92
CA ALA A 29 6.27 -7.88 -3.80
C ALA A 29 5.55 -7.28 -2.58
N CYS A 30 4.81 -6.17 -2.76
CA CYS A 30 4.01 -5.56 -1.70
C CYS A 30 2.99 -6.55 -1.11
N ALA A 31 2.35 -7.35 -1.96
CA ALA A 31 1.36 -8.35 -1.53
C ALA A 31 1.97 -9.45 -0.67
N VAL A 32 3.11 -10.01 -1.10
CA VAL A 32 3.83 -11.03 -0.34
C VAL A 32 4.28 -10.48 1.01
N LEU A 33 4.80 -9.25 1.05
CA LEU A 33 5.16 -8.59 2.31
C LEU A 33 3.94 -8.39 3.21
N SER A 34 2.86 -7.83 2.68
CA SER A 34 1.62 -7.58 3.42
C SER A 34 1.09 -8.87 4.07
N MET A 35 1.02 -9.96 3.31
CA MET A 35 0.50 -11.24 3.81
C MET A 35 1.47 -11.92 4.78
N ALA A 36 2.79 -11.84 4.54
CA ALA A 36 3.77 -12.30 5.51
C ALA A 36 3.63 -11.54 6.84
N ARG A 37 3.41 -10.22 6.79
CA ARG A 37 3.21 -9.39 7.99
C ARG A 37 1.90 -9.67 8.71
N LEU A 38 0.82 -9.94 7.98
CA LEU A 38 -0.43 -10.39 8.60
C LEU A 38 -0.22 -11.63 9.48
N LEU A 39 0.64 -12.55 9.04
CA LEU A 39 1.00 -13.76 9.79
C LEU A 39 1.99 -13.47 10.93
N ASP A 40 3.11 -12.81 10.65
CA ASP A 40 4.16 -12.53 11.63
C ASP A 40 3.63 -11.71 12.82
N GLU A 41 2.74 -10.77 12.53
CA GLU A 41 2.15 -9.91 13.54
C GLU A 41 0.86 -10.48 14.13
N GLN A 42 0.40 -11.66 13.70
CA GLN A 42 -0.83 -12.28 14.19
C GLN A 42 -2.03 -11.31 14.10
N LEU A 43 -2.17 -10.63 12.96
CA LEU A 43 -3.24 -9.65 12.72
C LEU A 43 -4.57 -10.30 12.34
N LEU A 44 -4.56 -11.60 12.06
CA LEU A 44 -5.72 -12.38 11.65
C LEU A 44 -6.06 -13.45 12.70
N PRO A 45 -7.34 -13.90 12.75
CA PRO A 45 -7.73 -15.09 13.50
C PRO A 45 -6.92 -16.30 13.02
N GLY A 46 -6.48 -17.15 13.97
CA GLY A 46 -5.62 -18.30 13.66
C GLY A 46 -6.22 -19.28 12.63
N GLY A 47 -7.55 -19.35 12.52
CA GLY A 47 -8.24 -20.16 11.51
C GLY A 47 -7.99 -19.71 10.06
N LEU A 48 -7.56 -18.46 9.82
CA LEU A 48 -7.27 -17.93 8.48
C LEU A 48 -5.82 -18.10 8.07
N GLU A 49 -4.90 -18.35 9.01
CA GLU A 49 -3.48 -18.52 8.68
C GLU A 49 -3.21 -19.55 7.58
N PRO A 50 -3.85 -20.74 7.55
CA PRO A 50 -3.61 -21.72 6.50
C PRO A 50 -4.00 -21.21 5.10
N LEU A 51 -5.06 -20.39 5.00
CA LEU A 51 -5.49 -19.78 3.74
C LEU A 51 -4.48 -18.73 3.28
N VAL A 52 -4.08 -17.82 4.16
CA VAL A 52 -3.08 -16.79 3.82
C VAL A 52 -1.73 -17.40 3.43
N ARG A 53 -1.30 -18.47 4.11
CA ARG A 53 -0.07 -19.20 3.73
C ARG A 53 -0.19 -19.84 2.36
N ARG A 54 -1.36 -20.41 2.02
CA ARG A 54 -1.62 -20.96 0.68
C ARG A 54 -1.53 -19.88 -0.38
N ASN A 55 -2.09 -18.70 -0.12
CA ASN A 55 -2.05 -17.54 -1.01
C ASN A 55 -0.62 -17.10 -1.28
N LEU A 56 0.18 -16.96 -0.22
CA LEU A 56 1.61 -16.65 -0.30
C LEU A 56 2.37 -17.68 -1.17
N ASP A 57 2.20 -18.97 -0.89
CA ASP A 57 2.85 -20.04 -1.64
C ASP A 57 2.45 -20.03 -3.13
N GLN A 58 1.19 -19.72 -3.43
CA GLN A 58 0.70 -19.62 -4.80
C GLN A 58 1.28 -18.41 -5.53
N ILE A 59 1.31 -17.20 -4.93
CA ILE A 59 1.91 -16.02 -5.56
C ILE A 59 3.37 -16.30 -5.92
N VAL A 60 4.15 -16.79 -4.96
CA VAL A 60 5.59 -17.02 -5.15
C VAL A 60 5.85 -18.02 -6.27
N LYS A 61 4.98 -19.04 -6.38
CA LYS A 61 5.05 -20.05 -7.43
C LYS A 61 4.69 -19.48 -8.81
N GLU A 62 3.59 -18.73 -8.92
CA GLU A 62 3.08 -18.23 -10.20
C GLU A 62 3.81 -17.00 -10.72
N LYS A 63 4.30 -16.15 -9.83
CA LYS A 63 4.97 -14.88 -10.13
C LYS A 63 6.46 -14.93 -9.88
N GLY A 64 7.08 -16.09 -10.14
CA GLY A 64 8.49 -16.36 -9.86
C GLY A 64 9.44 -15.23 -10.25
N ASN A 65 10.50 -15.06 -9.45
CA ASN A 65 11.56 -14.11 -9.76
C ASN A 65 12.42 -14.64 -10.92
N GLN A 66 12.96 -13.74 -11.73
CA GLN A 66 13.75 -14.11 -12.91
C GLN A 66 15.21 -14.48 -12.56
N GLY A 67 15.72 -14.06 -11.39
CA GLY A 67 17.10 -14.31 -10.96
C GLY A 67 17.21 -15.05 -9.62
N ILE A 68 16.51 -16.16 -9.44
CA ILE A 68 16.36 -16.88 -8.16
C ILE A 68 17.69 -17.44 -7.66
N TYR A 69 18.45 -16.64 -6.91
CA TYR A 69 19.57 -17.06 -6.05
C TYR A 69 20.74 -17.76 -6.78
N ASP A 70 21.94 -17.70 -6.23
CA ASP A 70 23.05 -18.53 -6.68
C ASP A 70 22.79 -20.01 -6.32
N ASP A 71 23.73 -20.88 -6.69
CA ASP A 71 23.61 -22.32 -6.47
C ASP A 71 23.61 -22.67 -4.97
N GLU A 72 24.06 -21.74 -4.12
CA GLU A 72 24.08 -21.80 -2.67
C GLU A 72 22.77 -21.31 -2.01
N GLY A 73 21.83 -20.79 -2.81
CA GLY A 73 20.55 -20.27 -2.32
C GLY A 73 20.64 -18.85 -1.72
N GLU A 74 21.76 -18.16 -1.95
CA GLU A 74 21.97 -16.76 -1.57
C GLU A 74 21.61 -15.84 -2.74
N PRO A 75 21.10 -14.63 -2.46
CA PRO A 75 20.69 -13.74 -3.54
C PRO A 75 21.92 -13.31 -4.34
N LYS A 76 21.85 -13.45 -5.67
CA LYS A 76 22.93 -13.08 -6.61
C LYS A 76 23.37 -11.61 -6.52
N ILE A 77 22.59 -10.78 -5.82
CA ILE A 77 22.81 -9.36 -5.60
C ILE A 77 22.61 -9.02 -4.12
N GLY A 78 23.41 -8.09 -3.59
CA GLY A 78 23.18 -7.56 -2.26
C GLY A 78 21.87 -6.77 -2.22
N PHE A 79 20.85 -7.27 -1.50
CA PHE A 79 19.53 -6.64 -1.46
C PHE A 79 19.57 -5.21 -0.95
N ARG A 80 20.34 -4.90 0.10
CA ARG A 80 20.40 -3.56 0.68
C ARG A 80 20.88 -2.48 -0.32
N PRO A 81 22.09 -2.57 -0.92
CA PRO A 81 22.56 -1.55 -1.84
C PRO A 81 21.67 -1.44 -3.10
N GLU A 82 21.04 -2.54 -3.53
CA GLU A 82 20.12 -2.50 -4.67
C GLU A 82 18.76 -1.90 -4.33
N LEU A 83 18.18 -2.20 -3.17
CA LEU A 83 16.97 -1.54 -2.68
C LEU A 83 17.22 -0.04 -2.50
N LEU A 84 18.33 0.36 -1.88
CA LEU A 84 18.74 1.77 -1.78
C LEU A 84 18.90 2.42 -3.16
N ARG A 85 19.50 1.72 -4.12
CA ARG A 85 19.62 2.22 -5.49
C ARG A 85 18.25 2.38 -6.18
N VAL A 86 17.35 1.43 -6.00
CA VAL A 86 15.98 1.49 -6.54
C VAL A 86 15.21 2.66 -5.94
N LEU A 87 15.31 2.83 -4.63
CA LEU A 87 14.73 3.94 -3.87
C LEU A 87 15.23 5.29 -4.41
N ILE A 88 16.55 5.45 -4.59
CA ILE A 88 17.16 6.69 -5.10
C ILE A 88 16.81 6.94 -6.58
N ARG A 89 16.92 5.92 -7.45
CA ARG A 89 16.71 6.07 -8.91
C ARG A 89 15.28 6.43 -9.29
N ASN A 90 14.32 6.06 -8.46
CA ASN A 90 12.90 6.30 -8.72
C ASN A 90 12.35 7.54 -8.00
N GLY A 91 13.17 8.24 -7.21
CA GLY A 91 12.81 9.55 -6.67
C GLY A 91 12.54 10.56 -7.80
N GLY A 92 11.41 11.28 -7.70
CA GLY A 92 11.06 12.35 -8.65
C GLY A 92 10.53 11.89 -10.01
N LYS A 93 10.19 10.61 -10.19
CA LYS A 93 9.40 10.17 -11.35
C LYS A 93 7.92 10.22 -10.99
N ASP A 94 7.11 10.83 -11.85
CA ASP A 94 5.65 10.84 -11.77
C ASP A 94 5.11 9.40 -11.84
N ASN A 95 5.09 8.73 -10.69
CA ASN A 95 4.47 7.43 -10.56
C ASN A 95 3.08 7.62 -9.96
N SER A 96 2.15 6.78 -10.41
CA SER A 96 0.83 6.50 -9.83
C SER A 96 0.68 6.87 -8.35
N LEU A 97 -0.40 7.58 -8.03
CA LEU A 97 -0.74 8.15 -6.71
C LEU A 97 -0.45 7.20 -5.54
N GLY A 98 0.37 7.63 -4.57
CA GLY A 98 0.61 6.88 -3.33
C GLY A 98 1.72 5.82 -3.40
N HIS A 99 2.06 5.34 -4.59
CA HIS A 99 2.89 4.14 -4.72
C HIS A 99 4.31 4.33 -4.22
N ASP A 100 4.89 5.50 -4.44
CA ASP A 100 6.20 5.91 -3.90
C ASP A 100 6.29 5.73 -2.37
N ALA A 101 5.34 6.29 -1.61
CA ALA A 101 5.30 6.12 -0.15
C ALA A 101 5.03 4.66 0.25
N ILE A 102 4.13 3.97 -0.46
CA ILE A 102 3.82 2.56 -0.19
C ILE A 102 5.07 1.70 -0.38
N TYR A 103 5.76 1.84 -1.51
CA TYR A 103 7.03 1.15 -1.79
C TYR A 103 8.09 1.50 -0.74
N ALA A 104 8.24 2.78 -0.39
CA ALA A 104 9.17 3.24 0.64
C ALA A 104 8.94 2.54 1.98
N SER A 105 7.68 2.51 2.45
CA SER A 105 7.33 1.90 3.73
C SER A 105 7.64 0.40 3.78
N TYR A 106 7.36 -0.34 2.70
CA TYR A 106 7.68 -1.77 2.63
C TYR A 106 9.18 -2.03 2.52
N MET A 107 9.94 -1.21 1.79
CA MET A 107 11.39 -1.34 1.72
C MET A 107 12.05 -0.99 3.05
N LEU A 108 11.53 -0.02 3.79
CA LEU A 108 12.01 0.33 5.12
C LEU A 108 11.78 -0.79 6.13
N ASP A 109 10.55 -1.30 6.22
CA ASP A 109 10.21 -2.43 7.10
C ASP A 109 11.10 -3.67 6.82
N LEU A 110 11.44 -3.91 5.56
CA LEU A 110 12.38 -4.95 5.15
C LEU A 110 13.81 -4.69 5.65
N ILE A 111 14.29 -3.44 5.55
CA ILE A 111 15.62 -3.06 6.00
C ILE A 111 15.72 -3.13 7.54
N GLU A 112 14.74 -2.59 8.27
CA GLU A 112 14.72 -2.61 9.73
C GLU A 112 14.76 -4.03 10.31
N ARG A 113 13.97 -4.95 9.75
CA ARG A 113 13.86 -6.33 10.26
C ARG A 113 14.95 -7.26 9.77
N SER A 114 15.81 -6.80 8.86
CA SER A 114 16.97 -7.57 8.42
C SER A 114 18.11 -7.59 9.45
N GLY A 115 17.96 -6.92 10.60
CA GLY A 115 18.99 -6.82 11.64
C GLY A 115 20.16 -5.91 11.23
N ILE A 116 19.95 -5.10 10.20
CA ILE A 116 20.94 -4.18 9.65
C ILE A 116 20.77 -2.82 10.35
N PRO A 117 21.84 -2.19 10.87
CA PRO A 117 21.75 -0.89 11.52
C PRO A 117 21.14 0.16 10.58
N ALA A 118 20.18 0.94 11.08
CA ALA A 118 19.69 2.14 10.40
C ALA A 118 20.84 3.16 10.35
N THR A 119 21.49 3.29 9.20
CA THR A 119 22.61 4.23 9.02
C THR A 119 22.12 5.59 8.55
N GLN A 120 22.91 6.64 8.75
CA GLN A 120 22.56 7.99 8.29
C GLN A 120 22.23 8.01 6.78
N GLU A 121 22.93 7.21 5.96
CA GLU A 121 22.66 7.13 4.52
C GLU A 121 21.27 6.53 4.21
N LEU A 122 20.74 5.67 5.08
CA LEU A 122 19.37 5.17 4.97
C LEU A 122 18.39 6.31 5.27
N PHE A 123 18.64 7.09 6.33
CA PHE A 123 17.82 8.26 6.67
C PHE A 123 17.86 9.34 5.58
N ASP A 124 19.02 9.63 5.00
CA ASP A 124 19.18 10.61 3.92
C ASP A 124 18.50 10.14 2.63
N ALA A 125 18.62 8.85 2.31
CA ALA A 125 17.90 8.26 1.19
C ALA A 125 16.39 8.32 1.40
N MET A 126 15.92 8.05 2.63
CA MET A 126 14.51 8.21 3.00
C MET A 126 14.08 9.67 2.85
N ALA A 127 14.78 10.64 3.45
CA ALA A 127 14.51 12.06 3.33
C ALA A 127 14.38 12.52 1.87
N THR A 128 15.33 12.10 1.02
CA THR A 128 15.32 12.39 -0.42
C THR A 128 14.08 11.81 -1.11
N MET A 129 13.63 10.63 -0.69
CA MET A 129 12.39 10.06 -1.21
C MET A 129 11.14 10.76 -0.71
N LEU A 130 11.08 11.15 0.57
CA LEU A 130 9.94 11.90 1.12
C LEU A 130 9.82 13.25 0.42
N GLN A 131 10.95 13.87 0.07
CA GLN A 131 11.00 15.05 -0.77
C GLN A 131 10.50 14.76 -2.19
N GLY A 132 11.02 13.71 -2.86
CA GLY A 132 10.55 13.32 -4.19
C GLY A 132 9.07 12.94 -4.25
N PHE A 133 8.52 12.44 -3.14
CA PHE A 133 7.11 12.14 -2.95
C PHE A 133 6.23 13.39 -2.80
N ALA A 134 6.76 14.44 -2.17
CA ALA A 134 6.11 15.74 -2.14
C ALA A 134 6.15 16.42 -3.51
N ASP A 135 7.24 16.22 -4.24
CA ASP A 135 7.50 16.84 -5.54
C ASP A 135 6.77 16.14 -6.71
N SER A 136 6.44 14.84 -6.58
CA SER A 136 5.69 14.06 -7.60
C SER A 136 4.24 14.51 -7.80
N GLY A 137 3.77 15.43 -6.95
CA GLY A 137 2.46 16.04 -7.08
C GLY A 137 1.31 15.03 -6.90
N PRO A 138 0.10 15.39 -7.37
CA PRO A 138 -1.10 14.58 -7.17
C PRO A 138 -1.06 13.20 -7.87
N GLY A 139 -0.18 12.98 -8.85
CA GLY A 139 -0.25 11.82 -9.73
C GLY A 139 -1.51 11.82 -10.61
N TYR A 140 -1.71 10.74 -11.38
CA TYR A 140 -2.91 10.55 -12.19
C TYR A 140 -4.04 9.97 -11.33
N VAL A 141 -5.26 10.49 -11.51
CA VAL A 141 -6.51 9.90 -11.00
C VAL A 141 -7.30 9.33 -12.16
N THR A 142 -8.19 8.38 -11.90
CA THR A 142 -9.15 7.96 -12.93
C THR A 142 -10.46 8.71 -12.67
N ILE A 143 -11.08 9.24 -13.72
CA ILE A 143 -12.38 9.91 -13.66
C ILE A 143 -13.24 9.29 -14.76
N ASN A 144 -14.36 8.66 -14.40
CA ASN A 144 -15.22 7.94 -15.34
C ASN A 144 -14.43 6.92 -16.23
N GLY A 145 -13.51 6.17 -15.62
CA GLY A 145 -12.67 5.19 -16.33
C GLY A 145 -11.52 5.76 -17.16
N ILE A 146 -11.30 7.09 -17.16
CA ILE A 146 -10.23 7.75 -17.92
C ILE A 146 -9.15 8.27 -16.98
N HIS A 147 -7.88 7.88 -17.23
CA HIS A 147 -6.74 8.43 -16.51
C HIS A 147 -6.57 9.93 -16.83
N THR A 148 -6.71 10.75 -15.81
CA THR A 148 -6.71 12.21 -15.85
C THR A 148 -5.62 12.74 -14.93
N VAL A 149 -4.82 13.69 -15.45
CA VAL A 149 -3.91 14.51 -14.63
C VAL A 149 -4.70 15.72 -14.16
N VAL A 150 -4.78 15.90 -12.85
CA VAL A 150 -5.31 17.13 -12.25
C VAL A 150 -4.11 17.97 -11.83
N GLN A 151 -4.09 19.23 -12.24
CA GLN A 151 -2.97 20.11 -11.89
C GLN A 151 -3.06 20.51 -10.40
N PRO A 152 -1.93 20.69 -9.69
CA PRO A 152 -1.93 21.04 -8.26
C PRO A 152 -2.78 22.26 -7.90
N GLY A 153 -2.88 23.25 -8.80
CA GLY A 153 -3.68 24.48 -8.58
C GLY A 153 -5.19 24.33 -8.78
N GLU A 154 -5.66 23.16 -9.22
CA GLU A 154 -7.09 22.88 -9.45
C GLU A 154 -7.79 22.31 -8.20
N VAL A 155 -7.02 21.88 -7.20
CA VAL A 155 -7.52 21.26 -5.96
C VAL A 155 -7.55 22.31 -4.84
N PRO A 156 -8.71 22.60 -4.23
CA PRO A 156 -8.79 23.50 -3.08
C PRO A 156 -7.89 23.01 -1.94
N GLU A 157 -7.05 23.92 -1.39
CA GLU A 157 -6.28 23.60 -0.20
C GLU A 157 -7.22 23.51 1.01
N ALA A 158 -7.15 22.40 1.75
CA ALA A 158 -7.91 22.26 2.99
C ALA A 158 -7.26 23.08 4.10
N GLU A 159 -7.99 24.05 4.65
CA GLU A 159 -7.60 24.79 5.85
C GLU A 159 -7.72 23.89 7.09
N ASN A 160 -6.71 23.91 7.98
CA ASN A 160 -6.67 23.16 9.24
C ASN A 160 -6.74 21.62 9.08
N GLN A 161 -5.67 21.04 8.56
CA GLN A 161 -5.50 19.59 8.50
C GLN A 161 -5.11 19.06 9.90
N PRO A 162 -5.78 18.01 10.41
CA PRO A 162 -5.40 17.38 11.66
C PRO A 162 -4.04 16.67 11.51
N GLU A 163 -3.34 16.44 12.62
CA GLU A 163 -2.16 15.57 12.60
C GLU A 163 -2.54 14.19 12.04
N LEU A 164 -1.67 13.63 11.19
CA LEU A 164 -1.91 12.30 10.65
C LEU A 164 -1.53 11.23 11.68
N ALA A 165 -2.55 10.55 12.17
CA ALA A 165 -2.49 9.47 13.15
C ALA A 165 -3.23 8.24 12.60
N PRO A 166 -2.98 7.03 13.14
CA PRO A 166 -3.67 5.83 12.68
C PRO A 166 -5.20 5.96 12.67
N SER A 167 -5.78 6.61 13.69
CA SER A 167 -7.21 6.85 13.79
C SER A 167 -7.73 7.82 12.73
N SER A 168 -7.00 8.91 12.42
CA SER A 168 -7.45 9.88 11.41
C SER A 168 -7.41 9.31 10.00
N VAL A 169 -6.46 8.42 9.68
CA VAL A 169 -6.48 7.66 8.41
C VAL A 169 -7.73 6.78 8.31
N LEU A 170 -8.06 6.07 9.39
CA LEU A 170 -9.28 5.24 9.44
C LEU A 170 -10.54 6.09 9.32
N GLU A 171 -10.63 7.22 10.01
CA GLU A 171 -11.77 8.15 9.92
C GLU A 171 -11.96 8.68 8.50
N LEU A 172 -10.88 9.15 7.85
CA LEU A 172 -10.91 9.59 6.45
C LEU A 172 -11.36 8.45 5.53
N PHE A 173 -10.81 7.25 5.72
CA PHE A 173 -11.21 6.06 5.00
C PHE A 173 -12.69 5.71 5.17
N HIS A 174 -13.20 5.77 6.41
CA HIS A 174 -14.59 5.45 6.72
C HIS A 174 -15.57 6.53 6.21
N ALA A 175 -15.15 7.79 6.21
CA ALA A 175 -15.93 8.93 5.75
C ALA A 175 -15.91 9.14 4.23
N PHE A 176 -14.92 8.58 3.52
CA PHE A 176 -14.81 8.70 2.08
C PHE A 176 -16.02 8.04 1.39
N SER A 177 -16.89 8.86 0.82
CA SER A 177 -18.12 8.42 0.15
C SER A 177 -17.91 8.40 -1.37
N ARG A 178 -18.19 7.26 -2.00
CA ARG A 178 -18.12 7.08 -3.45
C ARG A 178 -19.38 6.37 -3.97
N PRO A 179 -19.91 6.76 -5.15
CA PRO A 179 -21.06 6.09 -5.76
C PRO A 179 -20.78 4.63 -6.17
N GLU A 180 -19.64 4.37 -6.81
CA GLU A 180 -19.23 3.02 -7.20
C GLU A 180 -18.49 2.28 -6.06
N ARG A 181 -18.87 1.00 -5.84
CA ARG A 181 -17.98 0.02 -5.20
C ARG A 181 -16.96 -0.41 -6.24
N MET A 182 -15.70 -0.63 -5.84
CA MET A 182 -14.59 -1.20 -6.64
C MET A 182 -13.57 -0.20 -7.15
N GLU A 183 -12.35 -0.74 -7.23
CA GLU A 183 -11.30 -0.40 -8.18
C GLU A 183 -11.66 -0.79 -9.63
N ARG A 184 -12.73 -0.25 -10.22
CA ARG A 184 -12.97 -0.45 -11.66
C ARG A 184 -12.11 0.56 -12.41
N GLY A 185 -10.81 0.26 -12.48
CA GLY A 185 -9.82 1.13 -13.10
C GLY A 185 -9.40 2.33 -12.24
N ASP A 186 -9.93 2.46 -11.03
CA ASP A 186 -9.64 3.59 -10.15
C ASP A 186 -9.48 3.21 -8.67
N MET A 187 -8.24 3.31 -8.18
CA MET A 187 -7.79 2.73 -6.92
C MET A 187 -7.92 3.69 -5.73
N GLN A 188 -8.84 4.68 -5.79
CA GLN A 188 -8.89 5.82 -4.85
C GLN A 188 -8.97 5.44 -3.37
N LEU A 189 -9.96 4.62 -2.99
CA LEU A 189 -10.18 4.25 -1.59
C LEU A 189 -9.08 3.32 -1.06
N GLY A 190 -8.59 2.40 -1.90
CA GLY A 190 -7.46 1.53 -1.59
C GLY A 190 -6.15 2.31 -1.44
N HIS A 191 -5.95 3.34 -2.27
CA HIS A 191 -4.81 4.25 -2.17
C HIS A 191 -4.88 5.12 -0.93
N LEU A 192 -6.02 5.73 -0.60
CA LEU A 192 -6.17 6.48 0.66
C LEU A 192 -5.73 5.62 1.85
N LEU A 193 -6.22 4.37 1.92
CA LEU A 193 -5.89 3.43 2.98
C LEU A 193 -4.39 3.06 3.01
N THR A 194 -3.86 2.56 1.88
CA THR A 194 -2.47 2.07 1.82
C THR A 194 -1.45 3.18 1.92
N HIS A 195 -1.77 4.36 1.38
CA HIS A 195 -0.93 5.53 1.44
C HIS A 195 -0.91 6.15 2.84
N GLY A 196 -2.08 6.31 3.48
CA GLY A 196 -2.15 6.79 4.87
C GLY A 196 -1.42 5.84 5.82
N HIS A 197 -1.59 4.53 5.64
CA HIS A 197 -0.81 3.52 6.35
C HIS A 197 0.70 3.69 6.15
N ALA A 198 1.15 3.87 4.90
CA ALA A 198 2.56 4.07 4.58
C ALA A 198 3.14 5.32 5.26
N VAL A 199 2.45 6.46 5.22
CA VAL A 199 2.91 7.68 5.89
C VAL A 199 2.97 7.50 7.42
N VAL A 200 1.97 6.84 8.01
CA VAL A 200 1.98 6.53 9.45
C VAL A 200 3.19 5.67 9.83
N GLU A 201 3.49 4.61 9.08
CA GLU A 201 4.65 3.75 9.36
C GLU A 201 5.97 4.49 9.13
N LEU A 202 6.10 5.30 8.07
CA LEU A 202 7.28 6.12 7.82
C LEU A 202 7.54 7.10 8.96
N LYS A 203 6.52 7.85 9.41
CA LYS A 203 6.65 8.77 10.57
C LYS A 203 7.14 8.05 11.83
N ARG A 204 6.70 6.81 12.06
CA ARG A 204 7.07 6.02 13.23
C ARG A 204 8.52 5.50 13.19
N ALA A 205 9.10 5.41 12.00
CA ALA A 205 10.47 4.94 11.79
C ALA A 205 11.52 6.07 11.81
N LEU A 206 11.10 7.34 11.68
CA LEU A 206 11.99 8.49 11.70
C LEU A 206 12.53 8.79 13.12
N SER A 207 13.76 9.33 13.21
CA SER A 207 14.25 9.93 14.45
C SER A 207 13.43 11.17 14.82
N ALA A 208 13.56 11.65 16.06
CA ALA A 208 12.85 12.87 16.48
C ALA A 208 13.24 14.08 15.60
N GLU A 209 14.53 14.24 15.26
CA GLU A 209 14.97 15.33 14.37
C GLU A 209 14.41 15.16 12.96
N ALA A 210 14.48 13.95 12.39
CA ALA A 210 13.99 13.69 11.04
C ALA A 210 12.45 13.80 10.95
N LEU A 211 11.73 13.48 12.02
CA LEU A 211 10.28 13.64 12.09
C LEU A 211 9.87 15.12 12.12
N GLU A 212 10.63 15.99 12.81
CA GLU A 212 10.38 17.44 12.80
C GLU A 212 10.61 18.03 11.40
N GLU A 213 11.65 17.58 10.69
CA GLU A 213 11.98 18.06 9.35
C GLU A 213 11.04 17.52 8.25
N HIS A 214 10.79 16.21 8.24
CA HIS A 214 10.11 15.53 7.13
C HIS A 214 8.68 15.10 7.42
N GLY A 215 8.28 15.03 8.69
CA GLY A 215 6.92 14.68 9.10
C GLY A 215 5.85 15.60 8.48
N PRO A 216 5.98 16.94 8.57
CA PRO A 216 5.01 17.86 7.99
C PRO A 216 4.84 17.71 6.47
N ILE A 217 5.94 17.46 5.76
CA ILE A 217 5.96 17.27 4.30
C ILE A 217 5.16 16.02 3.90
N LEU A 218 5.38 14.92 4.64
CA LEU A 218 4.67 13.67 4.44
C LEU A 218 3.17 13.80 4.63
N GLU A 219 2.76 14.45 5.72
CA GLU A 219 1.35 14.71 6.01
C GLU A 219 0.72 15.58 4.95
N GLN A 220 1.38 16.68 4.58
CA GLN A 220 0.87 17.61 3.59
C GLN A 220 0.64 16.90 2.24
N SER A 221 1.54 16.02 1.82
CA SER A 221 1.36 15.28 0.57
C SER A 221 0.25 14.22 0.67
N PHE A 222 0.07 13.56 1.83
CA PHE A 222 -1.12 12.72 2.05
C PHE A 222 -2.43 13.50 1.95
N PHE A 223 -2.52 14.68 2.57
CA PHE A 223 -3.72 15.48 2.52
C PHE A 223 -3.97 16.11 1.15
N LYS A 224 -2.92 16.57 0.45
CA LYS A 224 -3.03 17.01 -0.96
C LYS A 224 -3.59 15.90 -1.84
N ARG A 225 -3.10 14.67 -1.67
CA ARG A 225 -3.61 13.50 -2.41
C ARG A 225 -5.04 13.16 -2.01
N THR A 226 -5.41 13.26 -0.74
CA THR A 226 -6.80 13.04 -0.28
C THR A 226 -7.75 14.07 -0.86
N ALA A 227 -7.36 15.34 -0.90
CA ALA A 227 -8.13 16.43 -1.50
C ALA A 227 -8.30 16.22 -3.01
N LEU A 228 -7.25 15.76 -3.69
CA LEU A 228 -7.32 15.39 -5.09
C LEU A 228 -8.32 14.24 -5.32
N LEU A 229 -8.26 13.18 -4.52
CA LEU A 229 -9.18 12.05 -4.64
C LEU A 229 -10.63 12.50 -4.42
N ALA A 230 -10.86 13.38 -3.43
CA ALA A 230 -12.18 13.97 -3.19
C ALA A 230 -12.66 14.82 -4.38
N TYR A 231 -11.77 15.61 -4.98
CA TYR A 231 -12.05 16.40 -6.19
C TYR A 231 -12.38 15.50 -7.38
N ALA A 232 -11.58 14.47 -7.64
CA ALA A 232 -11.82 13.50 -8.71
C ALA A 232 -13.18 12.81 -8.55
N ASN A 233 -13.51 12.38 -7.33
CA ASN A 233 -14.80 11.79 -6.98
C ASN A 233 -15.98 12.76 -7.20
N ALA A 234 -15.81 14.06 -6.98
CA ALA A 234 -16.84 15.07 -7.28
C ALA A 234 -17.03 15.33 -8.79
N LEU A 235 -16.03 15.02 -9.61
CA LEU A 235 -16.09 15.13 -11.08
C LEU A 235 -16.65 13.88 -11.77
N GLU A 236 -16.74 12.75 -11.05
CA GLU A 236 -17.42 11.57 -11.57
C GLU A 236 -18.88 11.93 -11.84
N LYS A 237 -19.34 11.64 -13.06
CA LYS A 237 -20.74 11.90 -13.38
C LYS A 237 -21.56 10.94 -12.53
N GLU A 238 -22.65 11.43 -11.95
CA GLU A 238 -23.76 10.56 -11.56
C GLU A 238 -24.26 9.89 -12.85
N GLU A 239 -23.63 8.81 -13.30
CA GLU A 239 -24.30 7.88 -14.18
C GLU A 239 -25.47 7.36 -13.36
N THR A 240 -26.63 8.00 -13.61
CA THR A 240 -27.96 7.68 -13.09
C THR A 240 -28.00 6.25 -12.64
N GLU A 241 -28.24 6.05 -11.34
CA GLU A 241 -28.63 4.81 -10.66
C GLU A 241 -28.99 3.66 -11.61
N SER A 242 -28.01 3.14 -12.35
CA SER A 242 -28.08 1.78 -12.82
C SER A 242 -27.81 1.08 -11.51
N ALA A 243 -28.90 0.63 -10.89
CA ALA A 243 -28.89 -0.24 -9.75
C ALA A 243 -27.89 -1.36 -10.06
N SER A 244 -26.63 -1.13 -9.69
CA SER A 244 -25.67 -2.19 -9.47
C SER A 244 -26.28 -2.91 -8.29
N ASN A 245 -27.13 -3.88 -8.65
CA ASN A 245 -27.82 -4.76 -7.73
C ASN A 245 -26.81 -5.08 -6.65
N ALA A 246 -27.13 -4.66 -5.43
CA ALA A 246 -26.36 -5.00 -4.27
C ALA A 246 -26.28 -6.53 -4.21
N VAL A 247 -25.23 -7.11 -4.79
CA VAL A 247 -24.85 -8.47 -4.47
C VAL A 247 -24.31 -8.38 -3.06
N ALA A 248 -25.19 -8.77 -2.15
CA ALA A 248 -24.94 -8.89 -0.74
C ALA A 248 -23.72 -9.79 -0.51
N GLY A 249 -22.82 -9.29 0.33
CA GLY A 249 -21.56 -9.95 0.66
C GLY A 249 -20.53 -8.89 1.01
N ALA A 250 -20.73 -8.20 2.13
CA ALA A 250 -19.68 -7.36 2.69
C ALA A 250 -18.46 -8.26 2.94
N ARG A 251 -17.35 -8.00 2.24
CA ARG A 251 -16.16 -8.86 2.35
C ARG A 251 -15.29 -8.40 3.48
N ASN A 252 -15.04 -9.29 4.42
CA ASN A 252 -14.33 -9.03 5.65
C ASN A 252 -12.98 -9.79 5.63
N PRO A 253 -11.83 -9.13 5.85
CA PRO A 253 -10.53 -9.80 5.89
C PRO A 253 -10.40 -10.76 7.08
N LEU A 254 -11.36 -10.75 8.03
CA LEU A 254 -11.50 -11.74 9.09
C LEU A 254 -12.38 -12.94 8.70
N GLU A 255 -12.81 -13.06 7.44
CA GLU A 255 -13.61 -14.18 6.97
C GLU A 255 -12.85 -15.02 5.93
N PRO A 256 -13.05 -16.35 5.90
CA PRO A 256 -12.43 -17.23 4.90
C PRO A 256 -12.72 -16.82 3.45
N SER A 257 -13.95 -16.39 3.18
CA SER A 257 -14.44 -15.99 1.85
C SER A 257 -13.58 -14.93 1.18
N TYR A 258 -13.07 -13.96 1.94
CA TYR A 258 -12.17 -12.92 1.45
C TYR A 258 -10.87 -13.52 0.88
N TRP A 259 -10.29 -14.48 1.59
CA TRP A 259 -8.98 -15.05 1.24
C TRP A 259 -9.07 -16.12 0.15
N GLU A 260 -10.17 -16.88 0.13
CA GLU A 260 -10.49 -17.82 -0.94
C GLU A 260 -10.64 -17.11 -2.28
N GLU A 261 -11.28 -15.94 -2.28
CA GLU A 261 -11.43 -15.16 -3.49
C GLU A 261 -10.15 -14.43 -3.89
N ALA A 262 -9.38 -13.95 -2.92
CA ALA A 262 -8.10 -13.32 -3.20
C ALA A 262 -7.26 -14.21 -4.15
N LEU A 263 -7.27 -15.54 -3.96
CA LEU A 263 -6.59 -16.50 -4.84
C LEU A 263 -7.13 -16.55 -6.28
N ALA A 264 -8.43 -16.35 -6.46
CA ALA A 264 -9.12 -16.53 -7.72
C ALA A 264 -9.09 -15.25 -8.59
N ASP A 265 -8.76 -14.10 -8.00
CA ASP A 265 -8.75 -12.80 -8.66
C ASP A 265 -7.33 -12.43 -9.16
N SER A 266 -7.22 -11.95 -10.40
CA SER A 266 -5.96 -11.47 -10.98
C SER A 266 -5.37 -10.25 -10.24
N ARG A 267 -6.17 -9.58 -9.39
CA ARG A 267 -5.77 -8.48 -8.51
C ARG A 267 -5.41 -8.93 -7.11
N HIS A 268 -5.11 -10.22 -6.92
CA HIS A 268 -4.76 -10.81 -5.62
C HIS A 268 -3.77 -9.95 -4.80
N GLY A 269 -2.85 -9.25 -5.46
CA GLY A 269 -1.90 -8.37 -4.78
C GLY A 269 -2.51 -7.21 -4.00
N HIS A 270 -3.70 -6.74 -4.38
CA HIS A 270 -4.42 -5.67 -3.70
C HIS A 270 -5.12 -6.15 -2.42
N TYR A 271 -5.68 -7.36 -2.45
CA TYR A 271 -6.34 -7.98 -1.30
C TYR A 271 -5.40 -8.06 -0.09
N GLY A 272 -4.15 -8.47 -0.32
CA GLY A 272 -3.14 -8.53 0.75
C GLY A 272 -2.82 -7.15 1.33
N LYS A 273 -2.54 -6.16 0.47
CA LYS A 273 -2.19 -4.78 0.86
C LYS A 273 -3.30 -4.11 1.69
N TYR A 274 -4.55 -4.23 1.26
CA TYR A 274 -5.69 -3.60 1.94
C TYR A 274 -5.98 -4.23 3.29
N ALA A 275 -6.02 -5.56 3.36
CA ALA A 275 -6.23 -6.26 4.61
C ALA A 275 -5.13 -5.90 5.62
N TYR A 276 -3.86 -5.93 5.21
CA TYR A 276 -2.74 -5.56 6.08
C TYR A 276 -2.84 -4.11 6.57
N SER A 277 -2.97 -3.16 5.65
CA SER A 277 -3.01 -1.73 6.00
C SER A 277 -4.15 -1.41 6.98
N TYR A 278 -5.35 -1.94 6.74
CA TYR A 278 -6.50 -1.71 7.61
C TYR A 278 -6.34 -2.36 8.99
N LEU A 279 -5.97 -3.64 9.05
CA LEU A 279 -5.83 -4.36 10.32
C LEU A 279 -4.68 -3.80 11.15
N ARG A 280 -3.58 -3.39 10.50
CA ARG A 280 -2.44 -2.73 11.13
C ARG A 280 -2.83 -1.37 11.70
N LEU A 281 -3.51 -0.52 10.92
CA LEU A 281 -4.03 0.76 11.40
C LEU A 281 -5.01 0.59 12.58
N CYS A 282 -5.92 -0.39 12.52
CA CYS A 282 -6.82 -0.68 13.64
C CYS A 282 -6.04 -1.01 14.91
N ARG A 283 -5.04 -1.88 14.82
CA ARG A 283 -4.17 -2.23 15.96
C ARG A 283 -3.45 -1.00 16.51
N LEU A 284 -2.85 -0.18 15.64
CA LEU A 284 -2.12 1.02 16.04
C LEU A 284 -3.03 2.07 16.69
N ALA A 285 -4.29 2.19 16.23
CA ALA A 285 -5.30 3.07 16.81
C ALA A 285 -5.92 2.52 18.11
N GLY A 286 -5.61 1.28 18.50
CA GLY A 286 -6.31 0.60 19.61
C GLY A 286 -7.77 0.26 19.29
N PHE A 287 -8.16 0.27 18.01
CA PHE A 287 -9.51 -0.03 17.57
C PHE A 287 -9.69 -1.54 17.40
N ARG A 288 -10.90 -2.00 17.70
CA ARG A 288 -11.31 -3.36 17.31
C ARG A 288 -11.65 -3.32 15.82
N PRO A 289 -11.15 -4.28 15.03
CA PRO A 289 -11.35 -4.25 13.59
C PRO A 289 -12.82 -4.51 13.19
N GLU A 290 -13.64 -4.98 14.15
CA GLU A 290 -15.07 -5.32 14.06
C GLU A 290 -15.97 -4.28 13.36
N ASN A 291 -15.57 -3.01 13.25
CA ASN A 291 -16.32 -1.97 12.54
C ASN A 291 -16.07 -1.97 11.00
N PHE A 292 -16.40 -3.09 10.34
CA PHE A 292 -16.04 -3.39 8.94
C PHE A 292 -16.91 -2.75 7.84
N GLN A 293 -17.97 -1.99 8.19
CA GLN A 293 -18.94 -1.50 7.20
C GLN A 293 -18.35 -0.63 6.08
N SER A 294 -17.18 -0.01 6.30
CA SER A 294 -16.45 0.69 5.22
C SER A 294 -15.35 -0.14 4.57
N PHE A 295 -14.74 -1.11 5.26
CA PHE A 295 -13.76 -2.01 4.63
C PHE A 295 -14.39 -2.85 3.51
N SER A 296 -15.64 -3.26 3.71
CA SER A 296 -16.44 -3.97 2.70
C SER A 296 -16.73 -3.17 1.43
N ARG A 297 -16.33 -1.89 1.37
CA ARG A 297 -16.52 -1.00 0.21
C ARG A 297 -15.31 -1.00 -0.73
N ILE A 298 -14.16 -1.53 -0.30
CA ILE A 298 -12.91 -1.51 -1.08
C ILE A 298 -13.00 -2.50 -2.25
N LEU A 299 -13.46 -3.72 -1.97
CA LEU A 299 -13.43 -4.81 -2.94
C LEU A 299 -14.83 -5.17 -3.43
N PRO A 300 -14.93 -5.65 -4.68
CA PRO A 300 -16.19 -5.69 -5.41
C PRO A 300 -16.78 -7.07 -5.30
N ALA A 301 -18.09 -7.22 -5.11
CA ALA A 301 -18.70 -8.53 -5.37
C ALA A 301 -18.44 -8.93 -6.84
N LEU A 302 -17.93 -10.14 -7.09
CA LEU A 302 -17.92 -10.71 -8.43
C LEU A 302 -19.36 -10.93 -8.88
N ALA A 303 -19.62 -10.63 -10.15
CA ALA A 303 -20.88 -10.92 -10.82
C ALA A 303 -21.01 -12.42 -11.14
#